data_AF-V7CHS7-F1
#
_entry.id   AF-V7CHS7-F1
#
_cell.length_a   1.000
_cell.length_b   1.000
_cell.length_c   1.000
_cell.angle_alpha   90.00
_cell.angle_beta   90.00
_cell.angle_gamma   90.00
#
_symmetry.space_group_name_H-M   'P 1'
#
loop_
_entity.id
_entity.type
_entity.pdbx_description
1 polymer ?
#
loop_
_entity_poly.entity_id
_entity_poly.type
_entity_poly.pdbx_seq_one_letter_code
_entity_poly.pdbx_strand_id
1 'polypeptide(L)'
;MWIQGFRFWIKGCILLALISAISALEPELGSTRVVFQTKYGDIEFGFFPTVAPKTVDHIFKLVKLGGYNTNHFFRVDKGFVAQVADVANGRSAPMNEDQKREAEKTVVGEFSDVKHVRGILSMGRYDDPDSGSSSFSILLGESPHLDGKYAIFGKVTKGDETLAKLEQLPTRKEGIFVMPMERITILSSYYYDKDTENCQQDRSILKLKLAASAVEVERQRMKCFP
;
A
#
# COMPACT_ATOMS: atom_id res chain seq x y z
N MET A 1 55.13 63.08 -22.95
CA MET A 1 55.96 61.88 -22.80
C MET A 1 55.01 60.74 -22.44
N TRP A 2 54.32 60.18 -23.44
CA TRP A 2 54.43 58.77 -23.83
C TRP A 2 54.86 57.84 -22.69
N ILE A 3 53.98 56.91 -22.28
CA ILE A 3 54.21 55.47 -22.35
C ILE A 3 52.86 54.74 -22.33
N GLN A 4 52.75 53.81 -23.28
CA GLN A 4 51.66 52.88 -23.54
C GLN A 4 51.54 51.78 -22.48
N GLY A 5 50.31 51.27 -22.34
CA GLY A 5 50.06 49.84 -22.54
C GLY A 5 49.87 48.99 -21.28
N PHE A 6 48.65 48.45 -21.10
CA PHE A 6 48.42 47.00 -21.03
C PHE A 6 46.92 46.71 -21.12
N ARG A 7 46.53 45.98 -22.18
CA ARG A 7 45.19 45.41 -22.36
C ARG A 7 45.13 44.12 -21.55
N PHE A 8 44.17 43.99 -20.64
CA PHE A 8 43.68 42.69 -20.19
C PHE A 8 42.17 42.63 -20.40
N TRP A 9 41.77 41.74 -21.30
CA TRP A 9 40.38 41.47 -21.65
C TRP A 9 39.94 40.24 -20.85
N ILE A 10 39.26 40.45 -19.72
CA ILE A 10 38.62 39.37 -18.98
C ILE A 10 37.22 39.20 -19.57
N LYS A 11 37.10 38.31 -20.56
CA LYS A 11 35.81 37.75 -20.95
C LYS A 11 35.36 36.78 -19.86
N GLY A 12 34.62 37.29 -18.88
CA GLY A 12 33.90 36.46 -17.92
C GLY A 12 32.74 35.77 -18.61
N CYS A 13 32.93 34.52 -19.05
CA CYS A 13 31.83 33.62 -19.38
C CYS A 13 31.14 33.22 -18.07
N ILE A 14 30.07 33.93 -17.72
CA ILE A 14 29.11 33.48 -16.71
C ILE A 14 28.31 32.35 -17.35
N LEU A 15 28.79 31.11 -17.16
CA LEU A 15 27.99 29.91 -17.38
C LEU A 15 26.97 29.84 -16.24
N LEU A 16 25.78 30.37 -16.48
CA LEU A 16 24.58 30.04 -15.71
C LEU A 16 24.30 28.55 -15.92
N ALA A 17 24.76 27.73 -14.99
CA ALA A 17 24.34 26.34 -14.90
C ALA A 17 22.84 26.33 -14.57
N LEU A 18 22.02 26.13 -15.59
CA LEU A 18 20.62 25.75 -15.44
C LEU A 18 20.62 24.37 -14.78
N ILE A 19 20.50 24.34 -13.46
CA ILE A 19 20.13 23.14 -12.72
C ILE A 19 18.68 22.87 -13.09
N SER A 20 18.46 22.11 -14.15
CA SER A 20 17.16 21.51 -14.43
C SER A 20 16.85 20.58 -13.27
N ALA A 21 16.06 21.06 -12.31
CA ALA A 21 15.46 20.23 -11.29
C ALA A 21 14.58 19.21 -12.03
N ILE A 22 15.10 17.99 -12.22
CA ILE A 22 14.31 16.84 -12.61
C ILE A 22 13.44 16.55 -11.39
N SER A 23 12.27 17.19 -11.33
CA SER A 23 11.24 16.81 -10.39
C SER A 23 10.84 15.39 -10.78
N ALA A 24 11.23 14.40 -9.97
CA ALA A 24 10.69 13.06 -10.10
C ALA A 24 9.16 13.22 -10.11
N LEU A 25 8.54 12.87 -11.23
CA LEU A 25 7.10 12.95 -11.39
C LEU A 25 6.52 11.95 -10.39
N GLU A 26 5.97 12.45 -9.27
CA GLU A 26 5.25 11.60 -8.33
C GLU A 26 4.17 10.84 -9.11
N PRO A 27 4.09 9.52 -8.98
CA PRO A 27 3.14 8.72 -9.73
C PRO A 27 1.72 9.17 -9.40
N GLU A 28 0.89 9.30 -10.44
CA GLU A 28 -0.49 9.74 -10.29
C GLU A 28 -1.30 8.72 -9.50
N LEU A 29 -1.79 9.14 -8.34
CA LEU A 29 -2.66 8.34 -7.49
C LEU A 29 -4.11 8.46 -7.99
N GLY A 30 -4.71 7.35 -8.43
CA GLY A 30 -6.09 7.34 -8.92
C GLY A 30 -7.12 7.79 -7.86
N SER A 31 -8.36 8.03 -8.27
CA SER A 31 -9.46 8.52 -7.41
C SER A 31 -9.96 7.49 -6.39
N THR A 32 -9.91 6.20 -6.73
CA THR A 32 -10.39 5.11 -5.88
C THR A 32 -9.56 4.98 -4.60
N ARG A 33 -10.25 4.81 -3.47
CA ARG A 33 -9.68 4.52 -2.16
C ARG A 33 -10.20 3.21 -1.64
N VAL A 34 -9.31 2.41 -1.06
CA VAL A 34 -9.64 1.18 -0.34
C VAL A 34 -9.34 1.40 1.13
N VAL A 35 -10.22 0.89 1.99
CA VAL A 35 -10.06 0.93 3.44
C VAL A 35 -10.04 -0.49 3.99
N PHE A 36 -8.99 -0.81 4.74
CA PHE A 36 -8.94 -2.00 5.58
C PHE A 36 -9.25 -1.63 7.02
N GLN A 37 -10.29 -2.24 7.57
CA GLN A 37 -10.67 -2.05 8.96
C GLN A 37 -10.01 -3.12 9.82
N THR A 38 -9.31 -2.68 10.86
CA THR A 38 -8.67 -3.56 11.82
C THR A 38 -9.07 -3.15 13.24
N LYS A 39 -8.86 -4.04 14.21
CA LYS A 39 -9.07 -3.68 15.63
C LYS A 39 -8.11 -2.60 16.15
N TYR A 40 -7.09 -2.23 15.38
CA TYR A 40 -6.08 -1.22 15.74
C TYR A 40 -6.36 0.15 15.11
N GLY A 41 -7.32 0.21 14.18
CA GLY A 41 -7.67 1.38 13.38
C GLY A 41 -7.85 1.03 11.90
N ASP A 42 -8.28 2.01 11.13
CA ASP A 42 -8.46 1.91 9.69
C ASP A 42 -7.13 2.23 8.97
N ILE A 43 -6.91 1.59 7.83
CA ILE A 43 -5.80 1.89 6.90
C ILE A 43 -6.45 2.17 5.54
N GLU A 44 -6.28 3.39 5.04
CA GLU A 44 -6.78 3.82 3.73
C GLU A 44 -5.62 3.91 2.75
N PHE A 45 -5.78 3.39 1.54
CA PHE A 45 -4.79 3.49 0.47
C PHE A 45 -5.45 3.71 -0.89
N GLY A 46 -4.67 4.27 -1.81
CA GLY A 46 -5.01 4.42 -3.22
C GLY A 46 -4.04 3.63 -4.11
N PHE A 47 -4.34 3.63 -5.41
CA PHE A 47 -3.60 2.88 -6.42
C PHE A 47 -2.87 3.80 -7.40
N PHE A 48 -1.85 3.27 -8.08
CA PHE A 48 -1.12 3.91 -9.17
C PHE A 48 -1.42 3.19 -10.52
N PRO A 49 -2.55 3.48 -11.19
CA PRO A 49 -2.97 2.76 -12.39
C PRO A 49 -2.00 2.91 -13.56
N THR A 50 -1.22 3.99 -13.60
CA THR A 50 -0.22 4.25 -14.65
C THR A 50 1.11 3.53 -14.39
N VAL A 51 1.36 3.09 -13.15
CA VAL A 51 2.62 2.42 -12.75
C VAL A 51 2.51 0.91 -12.86
N ALA A 52 1.41 0.33 -12.36
CA ALA A 52 1.22 -1.11 -12.33
C ALA A 52 -0.25 -1.49 -12.63
N PRO A 53 -0.74 -1.21 -13.85
CA PRO A 53 -2.16 -1.37 -14.21
C PRO A 53 -2.70 -2.78 -13.98
N LYS A 54 -1.95 -3.84 -14.31
CA LYS A 54 -2.41 -5.23 -14.14
C LYS A 54 -2.49 -5.63 -12.68
N THR A 55 -1.52 -5.17 -11.89
CA THR A 55 -1.49 -5.36 -10.45
C THR A 55 -2.67 -4.64 -9.78
N VAL A 56 -2.91 -3.38 -10.16
CA VAL A 56 -4.03 -2.58 -9.64
C VAL A 56 -5.36 -3.25 -9.95
N ASP A 57 -5.59 -3.63 -11.22
CA ASP A 57 -6.84 -4.29 -11.63
C ASP A 57 -7.10 -5.57 -10.83
N HIS A 58 -6.08 -6.41 -10.65
CA HIS A 58 -6.20 -7.67 -9.94
C HIS A 58 -6.49 -7.47 -8.44
N ILE A 59 -5.68 -6.65 -7.75
CA ILE A 59 -5.86 -6.37 -6.33
C ILE A 59 -7.20 -5.70 -6.07
N PHE A 60 -7.59 -4.72 -6.89
CA PHE A 60 -8.86 -4.04 -6.74
C PHE A 60 -10.04 -4.98 -6.99
N LYS A 61 -9.95 -5.89 -7.96
CA LYS A 61 -10.98 -6.92 -8.19
C LYS A 61 -11.14 -7.83 -6.97
N LEU A 62 -10.05 -8.25 -6.34
CA LEU A 62 -10.11 -9.01 -5.08
C LEU A 62 -10.78 -8.20 -3.97
N VAL A 63 -10.49 -6.90 -3.83
CA VAL A 63 -11.20 -6.02 -2.88
C VAL A 63 -12.70 -5.99 -3.17
N LYS A 64 -13.10 -5.80 -4.44
CA LYS A 64 -14.52 -5.78 -4.84
C LYS A 64 -15.25 -7.09 -4.53
N LEU A 65 -14.57 -8.21 -4.66
CA LEU A 65 -15.09 -9.53 -4.31
C LEU A 65 -15.08 -9.78 -2.79
N GLY A 66 -14.61 -8.84 -1.97
CA GLY A 66 -14.44 -9.04 -0.53
C GLY A 66 -13.33 -10.02 -0.18
N GLY A 67 -12.35 -10.19 -1.09
CA GLY A 67 -11.16 -11.04 -1.00
C GLY A 67 -10.38 -10.87 0.30
N TYR A 68 -10.23 -9.64 0.76
CA TYR A 68 -9.43 -9.34 1.94
C TYR A 68 -10.22 -9.39 3.26
N ASN A 69 -11.54 -9.56 3.22
CA ASN A 69 -12.34 -9.71 4.44
C ASN A 69 -11.93 -10.99 5.16
N THR A 70 -11.64 -10.89 6.46
CA THR A 70 -11.12 -11.96 7.33
C THR A 70 -9.70 -12.44 7.01
N ASN A 71 -9.01 -11.77 6.07
CA ASN A 71 -7.58 -11.96 5.85
C ASN A 71 -6.78 -11.27 6.99
N HIS A 72 -5.46 -11.24 6.93
CA HIS A 72 -4.63 -10.72 8.00
C HIS A 72 -3.25 -10.24 7.53
N PHE A 73 -2.61 -9.43 8.36
CA PHE A 73 -1.17 -9.17 8.27
C PHE A 73 -0.43 -10.30 8.96
N PHE A 74 0.26 -11.15 8.19
CA PHE A 74 0.98 -12.32 8.72
C PHE A 74 2.43 -12.00 9.09
N ARG A 75 2.97 -10.91 8.53
CA ARG A 75 4.33 -10.42 8.80
C ARG A 75 4.26 -8.92 9.10
N VAL A 76 4.86 -8.51 10.20
CA VAL A 76 5.08 -7.10 10.54
C VAL A 76 6.51 -6.96 11.02
N ASP A 77 7.35 -6.35 10.19
CA ASP A 77 8.76 -6.14 10.44
C ASP A 77 9.01 -4.64 10.59
N LYS A 78 9.28 -4.21 11.83
CA LYS A 78 9.32 -2.80 12.22
C LYS A 78 10.34 -2.02 11.39
N GLY A 79 9.91 -0.89 10.81
CA GLY A 79 10.73 -0.10 9.90
C GLY A 79 10.95 -0.71 8.51
N PHE A 80 10.35 -1.87 8.22
CA PHE A 80 10.46 -2.53 6.92
C PHE A 80 9.09 -2.70 6.25
N VAL A 81 8.29 -3.71 6.64
CA VAL A 81 7.01 -4.04 5.97
C VAL A 81 5.94 -4.53 6.93
N ALA A 82 4.69 -4.14 6.66
CA ALA A 82 3.50 -4.85 7.11
C ALA A 82 2.90 -5.60 5.91
N GLN A 83 3.03 -6.93 5.90
CA GLN A 83 2.65 -7.77 4.76
C GLN A 83 1.32 -8.50 5.00
N VAL A 84 0.41 -8.32 4.05
CA VAL A 84 -0.90 -8.97 3.97
C VAL A 84 -0.71 -10.37 3.38
N ALA A 85 -1.36 -11.37 3.98
CA ALA A 85 -1.30 -12.73 3.49
C ALA A 85 -2.06 -12.87 2.16
N ASP A 86 -1.63 -13.83 1.35
CA ASP A 86 -2.33 -14.18 0.12
C ASP A 86 -3.80 -14.57 0.41
N VAL A 87 -4.74 -14.10 -0.40
CA VAL A 87 -6.19 -14.31 -0.27
C VAL A 87 -6.56 -15.79 -0.31
N ALA A 88 -5.86 -16.63 -1.07
CA ALA A 88 -6.21 -18.04 -1.19
C ALA A 88 -6.00 -18.81 0.13
N ASN A 89 -5.02 -18.39 0.93
CA ASN A 89 -4.59 -19.11 2.15
C ASN A 89 -4.72 -18.29 3.44
N GLY A 90 -4.86 -16.97 3.33
CA GLY A 90 -4.74 -16.05 4.44
C GLY A 90 -6.05 -15.74 5.14
N ARG A 91 -7.20 -16.13 4.59
CA ARG A 91 -8.54 -15.83 5.13
C ARG A 91 -9.01 -16.89 6.11
N SER A 92 -9.87 -16.50 7.07
CA SER A 92 -10.55 -17.46 7.94
C SER A 92 -11.96 -17.81 7.48
N ALA A 93 -12.65 -16.93 6.75
CA ALA A 93 -13.94 -17.24 6.15
C ALA A 93 -13.76 -18.00 4.83
N PRO A 94 -14.66 -18.96 4.50
CA PRO A 94 -14.62 -19.67 3.24
C PRO A 94 -14.85 -18.72 2.06
N MET A 95 -14.24 -19.05 0.93
CA MET A 95 -14.42 -18.31 -0.32
C MET A 95 -15.55 -18.88 -1.16
N ASN A 96 -16.26 -18.00 -1.87
CA ASN A 96 -17.12 -18.40 -2.98
C ASN A 96 -16.28 -18.70 -4.24
N GLU A 97 -16.91 -19.25 -5.28
CA GLU A 97 -16.21 -19.68 -6.49
C GLU A 97 -15.54 -18.53 -7.26
N ASP A 98 -16.13 -17.33 -7.23
CA ASP A 98 -15.55 -16.14 -7.89
C ASP A 98 -14.29 -15.66 -7.16
N GLN A 99 -14.32 -15.68 -5.83
CA GLN A 99 -13.18 -15.34 -4.99
C GLN A 99 -12.04 -16.34 -5.17
N LYS A 100 -12.31 -17.66 -5.18
CA LYS A 100 -11.28 -18.69 -5.39
C LYS A 100 -10.57 -18.52 -6.72
N ARG A 101 -11.36 -18.44 -7.80
CA ARG A 101 -10.84 -18.31 -9.17
C ARG A 101 -10.02 -17.04 -9.37
N GLU A 102 -10.36 -15.95 -8.70
CA GLU A 102 -9.54 -14.75 -8.76
C GLU A 102 -8.29 -14.88 -7.87
N ALA A 103 -8.40 -15.44 -6.66
CA ALA A 103 -7.28 -15.58 -5.73
C ALA A 103 -6.16 -16.51 -6.22
N GLU A 104 -6.47 -17.49 -7.08
CA GLU A 104 -5.49 -18.42 -7.67
C GLU A 104 -4.69 -17.82 -8.83
N LYS A 105 -5.04 -16.62 -9.31
CA LYS A 105 -4.34 -15.99 -10.42
C LYS A 105 -3.03 -15.36 -9.96
N THR A 106 -2.09 -15.30 -10.89
CA THR A 106 -0.91 -14.46 -10.78
C THR A 106 -1.00 -13.26 -11.72
N VAL A 107 -0.18 -12.25 -11.46
CA VAL A 107 -0.01 -11.04 -12.27
C VAL A 107 1.43 -10.94 -12.74
N VAL A 108 1.59 -10.39 -13.94
CA VAL A 108 2.91 -10.07 -14.52
C VAL A 108 3.64 -9.03 -13.67
N GLY A 109 4.96 -9.13 -13.60
CA GLY A 109 5.80 -8.16 -12.90
C GLY A 109 5.79 -6.78 -13.58
N GLU A 110 5.33 -5.76 -12.86
CA GLU A 110 5.29 -4.37 -13.32
C GLU A 110 6.26 -3.50 -12.52
N PHE A 111 7.51 -3.38 -12.99
CA PHE A 111 8.58 -2.67 -12.29
C PHE A 111 8.69 -1.21 -12.76
N SER A 112 9.02 -0.30 -11.85
CA SER A 112 9.13 1.14 -12.12
C SER A 112 10.26 1.80 -11.33
N ASP A 113 10.51 3.07 -11.60
CA ASP A 113 11.49 3.90 -10.89
C ASP A 113 10.97 4.49 -9.57
N VAL A 114 9.69 4.24 -9.24
CA VAL A 114 9.09 4.66 -7.97
C VAL A 114 9.86 4.01 -6.81
N LYS A 115 10.04 4.76 -5.72
CA LYS A 115 10.88 4.34 -4.59
C LYS A 115 10.08 3.66 -3.50
N HIS A 116 10.63 2.58 -2.94
CA HIS A 116 10.06 1.91 -1.77
C HIS A 116 10.31 2.71 -0.50
N VAL A 117 9.42 3.66 -0.21
CA VAL A 117 9.41 4.48 1.00
C VAL A 117 8.17 4.18 1.83
N ARG A 118 8.13 4.68 3.08
CA ARG A 118 7.00 4.46 4.00
C ARG A 118 5.66 4.82 3.34
N GLY A 119 4.69 3.92 3.51
CA GLY A 119 3.34 4.02 2.98
C GLY A 119 3.17 3.49 1.56
N ILE A 120 4.23 3.14 0.83
CA ILE A 120 4.11 2.52 -0.50
C ILE A 120 3.58 1.09 -0.39
N LEU A 121 2.77 0.69 -1.36
CA LEU A 121 2.30 -0.69 -1.53
C LEU A 121 3.18 -1.41 -2.55
N SER A 122 3.73 -2.55 -2.15
CA SER A 122 4.62 -3.40 -2.97
C SER A 122 4.06 -4.80 -3.07
N MET A 123 3.95 -5.33 -4.29
CA MET A 123 3.48 -6.70 -4.53
C MET A 123 4.45 -7.73 -3.94
N GLY A 124 3.93 -8.74 -3.25
CA GLY A 124 4.68 -9.92 -2.83
C GLY A 124 4.72 -10.95 -3.95
N ARG A 125 5.85 -11.64 -4.12
CA ARG A 125 6.05 -12.67 -5.15
C ARG A 125 7.09 -13.69 -4.70
N TYR A 126 7.15 -14.81 -5.41
CA TYR A 126 8.27 -15.74 -5.35
C TYR A 126 9.40 -15.30 -6.30
N ASP A 127 10.38 -16.17 -6.55
CA ASP A 127 11.56 -15.86 -7.38
C ASP A 127 11.19 -15.43 -8.80
N ASP A 128 10.18 -16.07 -9.40
CA ASP A 128 9.63 -15.68 -10.69
C ASP A 128 9.00 -14.28 -10.61
N PRO A 129 9.44 -13.32 -11.45
CA PRO A 129 8.85 -11.98 -11.55
C PRO A 129 7.33 -11.96 -11.73
N ASP A 130 6.75 -12.97 -12.40
CA ASP A 130 5.33 -13.05 -12.77
C ASP A 130 4.50 -13.94 -11.82
N SER A 131 5.04 -14.20 -10.62
CA SER A 131 4.42 -15.05 -9.60
C SER A 131 3.63 -14.30 -8.52
N GLY A 132 3.53 -12.97 -8.63
CA GLY A 132 2.73 -12.19 -7.68
C GLY A 132 1.26 -12.56 -7.79
N SER A 133 0.61 -12.90 -6.68
CA SER A 133 -0.82 -13.22 -6.63
C SER A 133 -1.56 -12.09 -5.91
N SER A 134 -1.77 -12.25 -4.59
CA SER A 134 -2.57 -11.33 -3.79
C SER A 134 -1.96 -10.97 -2.44
N SER A 135 -0.77 -11.50 -2.11
CA SER A 135 0.02 -11.00 -0.98
C SER A 135 0.73 -9.71 -1.38
N PHE A 136 0.65 -8.68 -0.54
CA PHE A 136 1.40 -7.44 -0.75
C PHE A 136 1.83 -6.83 0.58
N SER A 137 2.85 -5.99 0.51
CA SER A 137 3.43 -5.27 1.64
C SER A 137 3.07 -3.80 1.62
N ILE A 138 2.80 -3.24 2.80
CA ILE A 138 2.83 -1.80 3.06
C ILE A 138 4.19 -1.48 3.67
N LEU A 139 4.94 -0.58 3.05
CA LEU A 139 6.27 -0.20 3.51
C LEU A 139 6.16 0.63 4.80
N LEU A 140 6.96 0.26 5.81
CA LEU A 140 7.03 0.94 7.11
C LEU A 140 8.26 1.85 7.23
N GLY A 141 9.21 1.73 6.30
CA GLY A 141 10.40 2.56 6.19
C GLY A 141 10.99 2.50 4.76
N GLU A 142 12.19 3.03 4.58
CA GLU A 142 12.88 3.01 3.29
C GLU A 142 13.46 1.63 2.97
N SER A 143 13.32 1.18 1.73
CA SER A 143 13.75 -0.15 1.29
C SER A 143 14.32 -0.15 -0.13
N PRO A 144 15.41 0.59 -0.39
CA PRO A 144 15.97 0.73 -1.74
C PRO A 144 16.44 -0.60 -2.36
N HIS A 145 16.66 -1.63 -1.55
CA HIS A 145 17.02 -2.97 -2.03
C HIS A 145 15.88 -3.69 -2.78
N LEU A 146 14.64 -3.20 -2.66
CA LEU A 146 13.44 -3.66 -3.38
C LEU A 146 13.18 -2.90 -4.69
N ASP A 147 13.78 -1.71 -4.87
CA ASP A 147 13.58 -0.87 -6.04
C ASP A 147 13.91 -1.61 -7.33
N GLY A 148 13.04 -1.47 -8.34
CA GLY A 148 13.16 -2.17 -9.63
C GLY A 148 13.01 -3.69 -9.58
N LYS A 149 12.71 -4.28 -8.41
CA LYS A 149 12.57 -5.75 -8.24
C LYS A 149 11.18 -6.20 -7.81
N TYR A 150 10.39 -5.29 -7.25
CA TYR A 150 9.03 -5.53 -6.80
C TYR A 150 8.10 -4.45 -7.37
N ALA A 151 6.89 -4.87 -7.76
CA ALA A 151 5.92 -3.98 -8.37
C ALA A 151 5.30 -3.05 -7.32
N ILE A 152 5.48 -1.75 -7.51
CA ILE A 152 4.80 -0.72 -6.73
C ILE A 152 3.48 -0.38 -7.41
N PHE A 153 2.38 -0.46 -6.67
CA PHE A 153 1.05 -0.32 -7.26
C PHE A 153 0.11 0.62 -6.49
N GLY A 154 0.59 1.21 -5.39
CA GLY A 154 -0.24 2.14 -4.61
C GLY A 154 0.49 2.78 -3.44
N LYS A 155 -0.27 3.57 -2.67
CA LYS A 155 0.22 4.28 -1.48
C LYS A 155 -0.89 4.46 -0.45
N VAL A 156 -0.53 4.34 0.82
CA VAL A 156 -1.36 4.69 1.98
C VAL A 156 -1.64 6.19 1.99
N THR A 157 -2.91 6.54 2.17
CA THR A 157 -3.39 7.92 2.26
C THR A 157 -3.83 8.31 3.67
N LYS A 158 -4.25 7.35 4.51
CA LYS A 158 -4.57 7.55 5.94
C LYS A 158 -4.30 6.28 6.74
N GLY A 159 -4.13 6.42 8.06
CA GLY A 159 -3.90 5.29 8.96
C GLY A 159 -2.43 4.98 9.21
N ASP A 160 -1.53 5.97 9.06
CA ASP A 160 -0.13 5.82 9.43
C ASP A 160 0.03 5.54 10.94
N GLU A 161 -0.83 6.13 11.75
CA GLU A 161 -0.97 5.86 13.17
C GLU A 161 -1.40 4.41 13.46
N THR A 162 -2.21 3.81 12.59
CA THR A 162 -2.57 2.38 12.67
C THR A 162 -1.34 1.53 12.37
N LEU A 163 -0.59 1.84 11.31
CA LEU A 163 0.66 1.15 10.98
C LEU A 163 1.68 1.24 12.12
N ALA A 164 1.85 2.44 12.71
CA ALA A 164 2.72 2.66 13.85
C ALA A 164 2.30 1.81 15.07
N LYS A 165 1.00 1.58 15.30
CA LYS A 165 0.53 0.65 16.34
C LYS A 165 0.89 -0.80 16.00
N LEU A 166 0.73 -1.22 14.74
CA LEU A 166 1.08 -2.58 14.32
C LEU A 166 2.56 -2.87 14.56
N GLU A 167 3.44 -1.88 14.33
CA GLU A 167 4.89 -1.97 14.57
C GLU A 167 5.29 -2.20 16.03
N GLN A 168 4.43 -1.86 16.99
CA GLN A 168 4.70 -2.06 18.42
C GLN A 168 4.11 -3.38 18.95
N LEU A 169 3.41 -4.14 18.11
CA LEU A 169 2.82 -5.40 18.55
C LEU A 169 3.92 -6.43 18.83
N PRO A 170 3.73 -7.29 19.84
CA PRO A 170 4.67 -8.37 20.10
C PRO A 170 4.76 -9.33 18.90
N THR A 171 5.99 -9.64 18.49
CA THR A 171 6.29 -10.52 17.34
C THR A 171 7.21 -11.67 17.74
N ARG A 172 7.15 -12.76 16.99
CA ARG A 172 8.11 -13.87 17.00
C ARG A 172 8.81 -13.97 15.66
N LYS A 173 10.04 -14.49 15.63
CA LYS A 173 10.78 -14.75 14.39
C LYS A 173 10.64 -16.21 13.99
N GLU A 174 10.38 -16.45 12.71
CA GLU A 174 10.34 -17.77 12.10
C GLU A 174 11.06 -17.70 10.74
N GLY A 175 12.32 -18.17 10.71
CA GLY A 175 13.21 -17.93 9.58
C GLY A 175 13.43 -16.43 9.33
N ILE A 176 13.17 -15.98 8.10
CA ILE A 176 13.25 -14.57 7.71
C ILE A 176 11.99 -13.75 8.09
N PHE A 177 10.94 -14.41 8.57
CA PHE A 177 9.66 -13.76 8.85
C PHE A 177 9.58 -13.26 10.29
N VAL A 178 9.11 -12.03 10.45
CA VAL A 178 8.73 -11.44 11.73
C VAL A 178 7.21 -11.48 11.83
N MET A 179 6.69 -12.46 12.58
CA MET A 179 5.27 -12.77 12.66
C MET A 179 4.65 -12.18 13.93
N PRO A 180 3.51 -11.47 13.85
CA PRO A 180 2.76 -11.07 15.04
C PRO A 180 2.37 -12.27 15.92
N MET A 181 2.47 -12.14 17.24
CA MET A 181 2.02 -13.17 18.17
C MET A 181 0.50 -13.29 18.21
N GLU A 182 -0.20 -12.19 17.94
CA GLU A 182 -1.65 -12.17 17.77
C GLU A 182 -2.00 -11.85 16.30
N ARG A 183 -2.95 -12.59 15.74
CA ARG A 183 -3.42 -12.39 14.38
C ARG A 183 -4.01 -10.98 14.19
N ILE A 184 -3.43 -10.22 13.27
CA ILE A 184 -3.90 -8.88 12.89
C ILE A 184 -4.91 -9.01 11.75
N THR A 185 -6.16 -9.32 12.10
CA THR A 185 -7.23 -9.57 11.12
C THR A 185 -7.72 -8.28 10.47
N ILE A 186 -7.90 -8.32 9.15
CA ILE A 186 -8.69 -7.36 8.37
C ILE A 186 -10.16 -7.75 8.55
N LEU A 187 -10.87 -7.03 9.41
CA LEU A 187 -12.26 -7.32 9.77
C LEU A 187 -13.17 -7.18 8.54
N SER A 188 -12.95 -6.11 7.78
CA SER A 188 -13.66 -5.77 6.56
C SER A 188 -12.78 -4.91 5.67
N SER A 189 -13.04 -5.01 4.38
CA SER A 189 -12.49 -4.14 3.35
C SER A 189 -13.63 -3.53 2.55
N TYR A 190 -13.55 -2.23 2.27
CA TYR A 190 -14.48 -1.53 1.40
C TYR A 190 -13.72 -0.51 0.56
N TYR A 191 -14.38 0.02 -0.46
CA TYR A 191 -13.79 1.00 -1.35
C TYR A 191 -14.79 2.12 -1.66
N TYR A 192 -14.27 3.27 -2.03
CA TYR A 192 -15.03 4.41 -2.49
C TYR A 192 -14.23 5.19 -3.54
N ASP A 193 -14.91 5.97 -4.37
CA ASP A 193 -14.27 6.84 -5.34
C ASP A 193 -14.34 8.27 -4.84
N LYS A 194 -13.22 8.99 -4.87
CA LYS A 194 -13.16 10.39 -4.41
C LYS A 194 -13.86 11.38 -5.34
N ASP A 195 -13.95 11.05 -6.62
CA ASP A 195 -14.45 11.95 -7.66
C ASP A 195 -15.93 11.67 -7.97
N THR A 196 -16.45 10.55 -7.47
CA THR A 196 -17.86 10.20 -7.59
C THR A 196 -18.62 10.64 -6.34
N GLU A 197 -19.07 11.88 -6.31
CA GLU A 197 -20.07 12.34 -5.35
C GLU A 197 -21.45 11.77 -5.72
N ASN A 198 -21.79 10.59 -5.20
CA ASN A 198 -23.14 10.04 -5.31
C ASN A 198 -23.68 9.71 -3.92
N CYS A 199 -24.75 10.41 -3.50
CA CYS A 199 -25.47 10.20 -2.24
C CYS A 199 -25.85 8.72 -1.99
N GLN A 200 -26.13 7.93 -3.03
CA GLN A 200 -26.42 6.50 -2.88
C GLN A 200 -25.17 5.70 -2.47
N GLN A 201 -24.01 6.10 -2.96
CA GLN A 201 -22.71 5.51 -2.65
C GLN A 201 -22.24 5.93 -1.25
N ASP A 202 -22.46 7.19 -0.87
CA ASP A 202 -22.26 7.64 0.51
C ASP A 202 -23.14 6.86 1.49
N ARG A 203 -24.42 6.65 1.14
CA ARG A 203 -25.33 5.86 1.97
C ARG A 203 -24.87 4.40 2.10
N SER A 204 -24.32 3.80 1.04
CA SER A 204 -23.83 2.42 1.11
C SER A 204 -22.53 2.31 1.93
N ILE A 205 -21.61 3.27 1.78
CA ILE A 205 -20.40 3.39 2.60
C ILE A 205 -20.78 3.59 4.07
N LEU A 206 -21.72 4.49 4.36
CA LEU A 206 -22.20 4.72 5.73
C LEU A 206 -22.84 3.47 6.33
N LYS A 207 -23.61 2.70 5.54
CA LYS A 207 -24.16 1.41 6.00
C LYS A 207 -23.06 0.40 6.31
N LEU A 208 -22.02 0.31 5.48
CA LEU A 208 -20.88 -0.57 5.73
C LEU A 208 -20.10 -0.15 6.98
N LYS A 209 -19.82 1.14 7.13
CA LYS A 209 -19.19 1.71 8.33
C LYS A 209 -20.03 1.46 9.57
N LEU A 210 -21.35 1.60 9.47
CA LEU A 210 -22.27 1.33 10.56
C LEU A 210 -22.27 -0.15 10.93
N ALA A 211 -22.31 -1.06 9.95
CA ALA A 211 -22.24 -2.50 10.19
C ALA A 211 -20.93 -2.89 10.88
N ALA A 212 -19.79 -2.35 10.41
CA ALA A 212 -18.50 -2.58 11.04
C ALA A 212 -18.44 -2.00 12.46
N SER A 213 -18.98 -0.80 12.67
CA SER A 213 -19.07 -0.19 14.00
C SER A 213 -19.95 -1.00 14.94
N ALA A 214 -21.07 -1.56 14.44
CA ALA A 214 -21.95 -2.43 15.23
C ALA A 214 -21.24 -3.73 15.66
N VAL A 215 -20.45 -4.34 14.76
CA VAL A 215 -19.62 -5.51 15.09
C VAL A 215 -18.60 -5.16 16.18
N GLU A 216 -17.96 -4.00 16.12
CA GLU A 216 -17.02 -3.56 17.15
C GLU A 216 -17.73 -3.27 18.49
N VAL A 217 -18.90 -2.63 18.48
CA VAL A 217 -19.69 -2.37 19.70
C VAL A 217 -20.07 -3.68 20.39
N GLU A 218 -20.55 -4.68 19.65
CA GLU A 218 -20.92 -5.96 20.23
C GLU A 218 -19.71 -6.71 20.79
N ARG A 219 -18.55 -6.61 20.13
CA ARG A 219 -17.28 -7.12 20.65
C ARG A 219 -16.89 -6.45 21.97
N GLN A 220 -17.04 -5.13 22.10
CA GLN A 220 -16.75 -4.42 23.35
C GLN A 220 -17.75 -4.81 24.45
N ARG A 221 -19.03 -4.97 24.11
CA ARG A 221 -20.04 -5.46 25.04
C ARG A 221 -19.67 -6.82 25.63
N MET A 222 -19.27 -7.80 24.80
CA MET A 222 -18.83 -9.12 25.27
C MET A 222 -17.58 -9.07 26.16
N LYS A 223 -16.70 -8.09 26.00
CA LYS A 223 -15.53 -7.91 26.88
C LYS A 223 -15.91 -7.31 28.23
N CYS A 224 -16.83 -6.35 28.23
CA CYS A 224 -17.26 -5.66 29.46
C CYS A 224 -18.25 -6.50 30.28
N PHE A 225 -18.96 -7.42 29.64
CA PHE A 225 -19.94 -8.33 30.25
C PHE A 225 -19.71 -9.76 29.73
N PRO A 226 -18.70 -10.47 30.28
CA PRO A 226 -18.38 -11.84 29.88
C PRO A 226 -19.48 -12.84 30.26
#